data_AF-A0A0A2MU53-F1
#
_entry.id   AF-A0A0A2MU53-F1
#
_cell.length_a   1.000
_cell.length_b   1.000
_cell.length_c   1.000
_cell.angle_alpha   90.00
_cell.angle_beta   90.00
_cell.angle_gamma   90.00
#
_symmetry.space_group_name_H-M   'P 1'
#
loop_
_entity.id
_entity.type
_entity.pdbx_description
1 polymer ?
#
loop_
_entity_poly.entity_id
_entity_poly.type
_entity_poly.pdbx_seq_one_letter_code
_entity_poly.pdbx_strand_id
1 'polypeptide(L)'
;MKRILLLLAILCSLTAFAQMPKLKPELLKGYDVKINDLSASMLEYDGGYKDFYADEATLTTYKGSNSTTDPNALKGRTFKVADITSSTGYMATYYKFKLEGNGETVYYKISKRV
;
A
#
# COMPACT_ATOMS: atom_id res chain seq x y z
N MET A 1 22.03 -37.40 -11.34
CA MET A 1 22.39 -35.97 -11.40
C MET A 1 21.48 -35.13 -12.31
N LYS A 2 21.03 -35.61 -13.49
CA LYS A 2 20.15 -34.84 -14.40
C LYS A 2 18.76 -34.45 -13.85
N ARG A 3 18.23 -35.16 -12.84
CA ARG A 3 16.88 -34.90 -12.28
C ARG A 3 16.82 -33.72 -11.30
N ILE A 4 17.95 -33.34 -10.70
CA ILE A 4 18.01 -32.25 -9.70
C ILE A 4 17.98 -30.88 -10.39
N LEU A 5 18.61 -30.75 -11.55
CA LEU A 5 18.58 -29.53 -12.38
C LEU A 5 17.17 -29.18 -12.87
N LEU A 6 16.33 -30.18 -13.15
CA LEU A 6 14.96 -29.96 -13.60
C LEU A 6 14.07 -29.38 -12.49
N LEU A 7 14.25 -29.85 -11.25
CA LEU A 7 13.54 -29.35 -10.07
C LEU A 7 13.95 -27.91 -9.76
N LEU A 8 15.24 -27.57 -9.89
CA LEU A 8 15.73 -26.21 -9.66
C LEU A 8 15.15 -25.21 -10.69
N ALA A 9 15.03 -25.62 -11.95
CA ALA A 9 14.45 -24.80 -13.02
C ALA A 9 12.95 -24.50 -12.79
N ILE A 10 12.21 -25.44 -12.18
CA ILE A 10 10.79 -25.27 -11.84
C ILE A 10 10.61 -24.34 -10.63
N LEU A 11 11.52 -24.39 -9.64
CA LEU A 11 11.47 -23.45 -8.51
C LEU A 11 11.77 -21.99 -8.95
N CYS A 12 12.70 -21.79 -9.88
CA CYS A 12 13.03 -20.44 -10.38
C CYS A 12 11.90 -19.83 -11.23
N SER A 13 11.09 -20.63 -11.93
CA SER A 13 9.95 -20.12 -12.71
C SER A 13 8.75 -19.72 -11.83
N LEU A 14 8.62 -20.28 -10.63
CA LEU A 14 7.57 -19.90 -9.67
C LEU A 14 7.84 -18.55 -8.99
N THR A 15 9.10 -18.17 -8.79
CA THR A 15 9.46 -16.91 -8.11
C THR A 15 9.27 -15.66 -8.98
N ALA A 16 9.21 -15.81 -10.32
CA ALA A 16 9.07 -14.69 -11.25
C ALA A 16 7.68 -14.02 -11.21
N PHE A 17 6.63 -14.74 -10.79
CA PHE A 17 5.26 -14.21 -10.73
C PHE A 17 4.95 -13.39 -9.47
N ALA A 18 5.88 -13.33 -8.50
CA ALA A 18 5.66 -12.63 -7.23
C ALA A 18 6.09 -11.14 -7.23
N GLN A 19 6.70 -10.64 -8.31
CA GLN A 19 7.40 -9.33 -8.30
C GLN A 19 6.55 -8.09 -8.66
N MET A 20 5.23 -8.20 -8.82
CA MET A 20 4.40 -7.01 -9.12
C MET A 20 3.18 -6.85 -8.20
N PRO A 21 3.36 -6.33 -6.97
CA PRO A 21 2.26 -6.01 -6.05
C PRO A 21 1.27 -4.98 -6.62
N LYS A 22 1.73 -4.10 -7.53
CA LYS A 22 0.89 -3.10 -8.21
C LYS A 22 -0.26 -3.68 -9.03
N LEU A 23 -0.15 -4.95 -9.47
CA LEU A 23 -1.18 -5.58 -10.30
C LEU A 23 -2.24 -6.31 -9.49
N LYS A 24 -1.90 -6.76 -8.28
CA LYS A 24 -2.76 -7.53 -7.36
C LYS A 24 -2.59 -7.03 -5.92
N PRO A 25 -3.20 -5.89 -5.57
CA PRO A 25 -3.14 -5.34 -4.22
C PRO A 25 -3.47 -6.36 -3.13
N GLU A 26 -4.43 -7.25 -3.39
CA GLU A 26 -4.85 -8.33 -2.50
C GLU A 26 -3.70 -9.22 -1.99
N LEU A 27 -2.61 -9.36 -2.74
CA LEU A 27 -1.44 -10.15 -2.33
C LEU A 27 -0.65 -9.52 -1.18
N LEU A 28 -0.90 -8.26 -0.85
CA LEU A 28 -0.24 -7.56 0.25
C LEU A 28 -0.86 -7.90 1.61
N LYS A 29 -2.01 -8.57 1.67
CA LYS A 29 -2.67 -8.94 2.95
C LYS A 29 -1.75 -9.81 3.81
N GLY A 30 -1.61 -9.45 5.09
CA GLY A 30 -0.75 -10.11 6.07
C GLY A 30 0.72 -9.69 6.05
N TYR A 31 1.17 -9.01 4.99
CA TYR A 31 2.55 -8.52 4.88
C TYR A 31 2.73 -7.18 5.59
N ASP A 32 3.97 -6.92 5.97
CA ASP A 32 4.39 -5.63 6.49
C ASP A 32 4.76 -4.70 5.35
N VAL A 33 4.22 -3.49 5.36
CA VAL A 33 4.48 -2.44 4.38
C VAL A 33 5.08 -1.22 5.08
N LYS A 34 6.12 -0.66 4.47
CA LYS A 34 6.80 0.54 4.94
C LYS A 34 6.34 1.76 4.15
N ILE A 35 5.99 2.83 4.87
CA ILE A 35 5.71 4.12 4.25
C ILE A 35 7.04 4.75 3.81
N ASN A 36 7.18 4.96 2.51
CA ASN A 36 8.35 5.58 1.91
C ASN A 36 8.38 7.07 2.20
N ASP A 37 9.58 7.63 2.25
CA ASP A 37 9.79 9.07 2.34
C ASP A 37 9.21 9.78 1.11
N LEU A 38 8.55 10.92 1.33
CA LEU A 38 8.11 11.82 0.26
C LEU A 38 9.32 12.50 -0.39
N SER A 39 9.29 12.66 -1.72
CA SER A 39 10.26 13.49 -2.43
C SER A 39 10.05 14.97 -2.09
N ALA A 40 11.08 15.80 -2.30
CA ALA A 40 10.98 17.24 -2.13
C ALA A 40 9.82 17.85 -2.95
N SER A 41 9.62 17.37 -4.18
CA SER A 41 8.50 17.79 -5.02
C SER A 41 7.13 17.40 -4.45
N MET A 42 6.98 16.21 -3.86
CA MET A 42 5.73 15.80 -3.23
C MET A 42 5.45 16.65 -1.97
N LEU A 43 6.48 16.98 -1.20
CA LEU A 43 6.33 17.89 -0.06
C LEU A 43 5.92 19.30 -0.49
N GLU A 44 6.51 19.82 -1.57
CA GLU A 44 6.23 21.16 -2.09
C GLU A 44 4.84 21.29 -2.72
N TYR A 45 4.43 20.32 -3.54
CA TYR A 45 3.17 20.39 -4.29
C TYR A 45 1.98 19.79 -3.54
N ASP A 46 2.19 18.70 -2.81
CA ASP A 46 1.11 17.94 -2.17
C ASP A 46 1.04 18.19 -0.65
N GLY A 47 2.11 18.73 -0.05
CA GLY A 47 2.14 19.08 1.37
C GLY A 47 2.11 17.89 2.33
N GLY A 48 2.08 16.65 1.83
CA GLY A 48 1.81 15.47 2.67
C GLY A 48 1.53 14.19 1.90
N TYR A 49 1.27 13.12 2.65
CA TYR A 49 0.79 11.87 2.05
C TYR A 49 -0.69 12.00 1.69
N LYS A 50 -1.03 11.64 0.45
CA LYS A 50 -2.41 11.57 -0.03
C LYS A 50 -3.04 10.24 0.37
N ASP A 51 -4.36 10.26 0.54
CA ASP A 51 -5.22 9.08 0.66
C ASP A 51 -5.00 8.20 1.92
N PHE A 52 -4.29 8.71 2.93
CA PHE A 52 -4.21 8.12 4.27
C PHE A 52 -5.22 8.76 5.24
N TYR A 53 -5.91 7.95 6.03
CA TYR A 53 -6.94 8.41 6.99
C TYR A 53 -7.11 7.38 8.13
N ALA A 54 -7.36 7.80 9.37
CA ALA A 54 -7.48 6.85 10.50
C ALA A 54 -8.92 6.39 10.76
N ASP A 55 -9.91 7.09 10.22
CA ASP A 55 -11.34 6.75 10.35
C ASP A 55 -12.05 7.01 9.01
N GLU A 56 -13.00 6.14 8.65
CA GLU A 56 -13.78 6.26 7.42
C GLU A 56 -14.59 7.55 7.37
N ALA A 57 -15.00 8.06 8.55
CA ALA A 57 -15.79 9.29 8.67
C ALA A 57 -14.93 10.56 8.69
N THR A 58 -13.63 10.45 8.97
CA THR A 58 -12.74 11.61 9.10
C THR A 58 -11.43 11.40 8.32
N LEU A 59 -11.31 12.10 7.19
CA LEU A 59 -10.08 12.21 6.39
C LEU A 59 -8.94 12.96 7.11
N THR A 60 -9.05 13.22 8.40
CA THR A 60 -8.40 14.37 9.07
C THR A 60 -7.61 14.02 10.34
N THR A 61 -7.35 12.76 10.61
CA THR A 61 -6.64 12.36 11.85
C THR A 61 -5.18 12.83 11.88
N TYR A 62 -4.56 13.02 10.70
CA TYR A 62 -3.25 13.65 10.57
C TYR A 62 -3.42 14.98 9.83
N LYS A 63 -3.80 16.04 10.53
CA LYS A 63 -3.99 17.37 9.91
C LYS A 63 -2.71 17.86 9.22
N GLY A 64 -2.65 17.76 7.89
CA GLY A 64 -1.83 18.60 7.01
C GLY A 64 -2.68 19.66 6.28
N SER A 65 -2.06 20.46 5.42
CA SER A 65 -2.76 21.38 4.52
C SER A 65 -3.42 20.62 3.35
N ASN A 66 -4.61 21.04 2.89
CA ASN A 66 -5.26 20.52 1.67
C ASN A 66 -5.53 18.99 1.66
N SER A 67 -6.16 18.46 2.71
CA SER A 67 -6.61 17.05 2.78
C SER A 67 -5.49 16.01 2.71
N THR A 68 -4.25 16.39 3.01
CA THR A 68 -3.11 15.49 3.09
C THR A 68 -2.68 15.25 4.54
N THR A 69 -2.09 14.07 4.76
CA THR A 69 -1.51 13.69 6.04
C THR A 69 -0.16 14.36 6.25
N ASP A 70 0.09 14.90 7.44
CA ASP A 70 1.40 15.43 7.85
C ASP A 70 2.53 14.45 7.44
N PRO A 71 3.50 14.90 6.61
CA PRO A 71 4.65 14.09 6.20
C PRO A 71 5.38 13.40 7.35
N ASN A 72 5.47 14.03 8.52
CA ASN A 72 6.22 13.47 9.65
C ASN A 72 5.40 12.44 10.44
N ALA A 73 4.07 12.41 10.29
CA ALA A 73 3.22 11.50 11.05
C ALA A 73 3.34 10.03 10.60
N LEU A 74 3.62 9.81 9.31
CA LEU A 74 3.66 8.46 8.70
C LEU A 74 5.04 8.04 8.19
N LYS A 75 5.97 8.97 7.99
CA LYS A 75 7.28 8.70 7.38
C LYS A 75 8.05 7.57 8.06
N GLY A 76 8.51 6.61 7.26
CA GLY A 76 9.37 5.51 7.71
C GLY A 76 8.66 4.48 8.59
N ARG A 77 7.38 4.67 8.90
CA ARG A 77 6.61 3.74 9.73
C ARG A 77 6.26 2.49 8.95
N THR A 78 6.22 1.38 9.68
CA THR A 78 5.84 0.08 9.13
C THR A 78 4.50 -0.31 9.73
N PHE A 79 3.63 -0.85 8.89
CA PHE A 79 2.32 -1.35 9.27
C PHE A 79 2.09 -2.71 8.66
N LYS A 80 1.34 -3.57 9.34
CA LYS A 80 0.82 -4.81 8.77
C LYS A 80 -0.44 -4.51 7.99
N VAL A 81 -0.57 -5.08 6.80
CA VAL A 81 -1.82 -5.01 6.03
C VAL A 81 -2.80 -6.01 6.62
N ALA A 82 -3.71 -5.54 7.47
CA ALA A 82 -4.70 -6.37 8.14
C ALA A 82 -5.81 -6.82 7.18
N ASP A 83 -6.27 -5.92 6.31
CA ASP A 83 -7.31 -6.23 5.34
C ASP A 83 -7.23 -5.38 4.07
N ILE A 84 -7.82 -5.89 3.00
CA ILE A 84 -7.93 -5.20 1.71
C ILE A 84 -9.33 -5.41 1.17
N THR A 85 -10.06 -4.32 0.97
CA THR A 85 -11.37 -4.32 0.33
C THR A 85 -11.30 -3.59 -1.01
N SER A 86 -12.15 -3.98 -1.96
CA SER A 86 -12.19 -3.35 -3.27
C SER A 86 -13.61 -3.08 -3.74
N SER A 87 -13.79 -1.99 -4.47
CA SER A 87 -15.04 -1.64 -5.14
C SER A 87 -14.75 -1.22 -6.58
N THR A 88 -15.42 -1.87 -7.54
CA THR A 88 -15.26 -1.57 -8.96
C THR A 88 -16.39 -0.66 -9.42
N GLY A 89 -16.04 0.53 -9.89
CA GLY A 89 -16.93 1.46 -10.57
C GLY A 89 -16.75 1.42 -12.08
N TYR A 90 -17.44 2.32 -12.78
CA TYR A 90 -17.48 2.36 -14.26
C TYR A 90 -16.12 2.53 -14.93
N MET A 91 -15.16 3.23 -14.31
CA MET A 91 -13.84 3.54 -14.91
C MET A 91 -12.64 3.09 -14.07
N ALA A 92 -12.87 2.62 -12.84
CA ALA A 92 -11.79 2.32 -11.90
C ALA A 92 -12.22 1.30 -10.84
N THR A 93 -11.27 0.48 -10.43
CA THR A 93 -11.34 -0.29 -9.18
C THR A 93 -10.63 0.50 -8.08
N TYR A 94 -11.35 0.77 -7.00
CA TYR A 94 -10.79 1.35 -5.79
C TYR A 94 -10.41 0.23 -4.84
N TYR A 95 -9.19 0.30 -4.31
CA TYR A 95 -8.72 -0.59 -3.26
C TYR A 95 -8.54 0.22 -1.99
N LYS A 96 -8.98 -0.35 -0.87
CA LYS A 96 -8.82 0.19 0.46
C LYS A 96 -8.03 -0.80 1.30
N PHE A 97 -6.96 -0.32 1.90
CA PHE A 97 -6.12 -1.08 2.81
C PHE A 97 -6.46 -0.68 4.24
N LYS A 98 -6.61 -1.67 5.11
CA LYS A 98 -6.56 -1.50 6.57
C LYS A 98 -5.14 -1.85 7.03
N LEU A 99 -4.45 -0.88 7.60
CA LEU A 99 -3.07 -0.97 8.06
C LEU A 99 -3.06 -0.91 9.59
N GLU A 100 -2.47 -1.91 10.24
CA GLU A 100 -2.40 -1.99 11.71
C GLU A 100 -0.93 -1.98 12.14
N GLY A 101 -0.60 -1.13 13.11
CA GLY A 101 0.77 -1.04 13.61
C GLY A 101 1.01 0.20 14.42
N ASN A 102 2.04 0.17 15.27
CA ASN A 102 2.42 1.28 16.15
C ASN A 102 1.27 1.76 17.08
N GLY A 103 0.40 0.85 17.49
CA GLY A 103 -0.72 1.16 18.39
C GLY A 103 -1.94 1.83 17.72
N GLU A 104 -1.96 1.95 16.39
CA GLU A 104 -3.10 2.54 15.68
C GLU A 104 -3.50 1.76 14.42
N THR A 105 -4.69 2.10 13.91
CA THR A 105 -5.19 1.64 12.61
C THR A 105 -5.21 2.82 11.64
N VAL A 106 -4.62 2.63 10.47
CA VAL A 106 -4.59 3.59 9.37
C VAL A 106 -5.21 2.95 8.15
N TYR A 107 -5.97 3.72 7.39
CA TYR A 107 -6.49 3.30 6.11
C TYR A 107 -5.76 4.01 4.98
N TYR A 108 -5.58 3.30 3.87
CA TYR A 108 -5.00 3.85 2.65
C TYR A 108 -5.87 3.50 1.45
N LYS A 109 -6.08 4.44 0.52
CA LYS A 109 -6.89 4.24 -0.68
C LYS A 109 -6.06 4.42 -1.95
N ILE A 110 -6.25 3.53 -2.93
CA ILE A 110 -5.73 3.69 -4.29
C ILE A 110 -6.80 3.40 -5.32
N SER A 111 -6.66 3.96 -6.52
CA SER A 111 -7.47 3.62 -7.67
C SER A 111 -6.60 2.96 -8.75
N LYS A 112 -7.17 1.96 -9.41
CA LYS A 112 -6.64 1.33 -10.61
C LYS A 112 -7.63 1.60 -11.74
N ARG A 113 -7.20 2.30 -12.80
CA ARG A 113 -8.03 2.45 -14.00
C ARG A 113 -8.27 1.06 -14.59
N VAL A 114 -9.54 0.79 -14.92
CA VAL A 114 -9.97 -0.45 -15.60
C VAL A 114 -9.60 -0.36 -17.07
#